data_AF-A0A7W5DAQ6-F1
#
_entry.id   AF-A0A7W5DAQ6-F1
#
_cell.length_a   1.000
_cell.length_b   1.000
_cell.length_c   1.000
_cell.angle_alpha   90.00
_cell.angle_beta   90.00
_cell.angle_gamma   90.00
#
_symmetry.space_group_name_H-M   'P 1'
#
loop_
_entity.id
_entity.type
_entity.pdbx_description
1 polymer ?
#
loop_
_entity_poly.entity_id
_entity_poly.type
_entity_poly.pdbx_seq_one_letter_code
_entity_poly.pdbx_strand_id
1 'polypeptide(L)'
;MSSPTEVVQQAYAAFGRGDIPAILAALTDDIEWQFHASPATGFPYGGKFTGKKAVETWFATLAQNDDIQQFEPREFLAGPNHVTVLGWERVRPLPDGSPFDSEWVHVFVLKGDKISRWIGTADTAARQAAARPSPKPS
;
A
#
# COMPACT_ATOMS: atom_id res chain seq x y z
N MET A 1 24.43 7.60 -6.53
CA MET A 1 23.25 6.76 -6.84
C MET A 1 22.61 6.41 -5.52
N SER A 2 21.30 6.59 -5.39
CA SER A 2 20.58 6.20 -4.17
C SER A 2 20.56 4.67 -4.05
N SER A 3 20.72 4.18 -2.84
CA SER A 3 20.48 2.77 -2.51
C SER A 3 19.00 2.42 -2.68
N PRO A 4 18.67 1.13 -2.86
CA PRO A 4 17.28 0.68 -2.90
C PRO A 4 16.46 1.13 -1.69
N THR A 5 17.05 1.07 -0.49
CA THR A 5 16.40 1.50 0.75
C THR A 5 16.08 2.99 0.73
N GLU A 6 16.99 3.85 0.26
CA GLU A 6 16.74 5.30 0.19
C GLU A 6 15.60 5.64 -0.78
N VAL A 7 15.52 4.97 -1.94
CA VAL A 7 14.42 5.16 -2.90
C VAL A 7 13.08 4.77 -2.26
N VAL A 8 13.04 3.63 -1.56
CA VAL A 8 11.82 3.15 -0.90
C VAL A 8 11.41 4.05 0.28
N GLN A 9 12.36 4.52 1.07
CA GLN A 9 12.11 5.49 2.15
C GLN A 9 11.57 6.82 1.61
N GLN A 10 12.08 7.31 0.48
CA GLN A 10 11.56 8.51 -0.18
C GLN A 10 10.12 8.31 -0.67
N ALA A 11 9.81 7.14 -1.24
CA ALA A 11 8.45 6.80 -1.66
C ALA A 11 7.47 6.76 -0.46
N TYR A 12 7.88 6.18 0.67
CA TYR A 12 7.08 6.21 1.89
C TYR A 12 6.92 7.62 2.47
N ALA A 13 7.99 8.43 2.46
CA ALA A 13 7.90 9.82 2.90
C ALA A 13 6.95 10.64 2.03
N ALA A 14 6.92 10.38 0.71
CA ALA A 14 5.94 10.98 -0.20
C ALA A 14 4.52 10.54 0.14
N PHE A 15 4.29 9.25 0.37
CA PHE A 15 3.00 8.72 0.81
C PHE A 15 2.51 9.37 2.12
N GLY A 16 3.37 9.49 3.13
CA GLY A 16 3.03 10.13 4.40
C GLY A 16 2.67 11.62 4.29
N ARG A 17 3.06 12.30 3.20
CA ARG A 17 2.67 13.69 2.89
C ARG A 17 1.48 13.79 1.93
N GLY A 18 0.92 12.67 1.46
CA GLY A 18 -0.10 12.64 0.41
C GLY A 18 0.41 13.03 -0.98
N ASP A 19 1.73 12.99 -1.20
CA ASP A 19 2.38 13.42 -2.44
C ASP A 19 2.43 12.27 -3.46
N ILE A 20 1.27 11.93 -4.02
CA ILE A 20 1.14 10.88 -5.05
C ILE A 20 2.00 11.18 -6.28
N PRO A 21 2.10 12.43 -6.79
CA PRO A 21 3.00 12.73 -7.90
C PRO A 21 4.46 12.36 -7.64
N ALA A 22 4.98 12.61 -6.43
CA ALA A 22 6.34 12.19 -6.08
C ALA A 22 6.50 10.67 -6.01
N ILE A 23 5.49 9.93 -5.54
CA ILE A 23 5.50 8.45 -5.61
C ILE A 23 5.60 8.01 -7.07
N LEU A 24 4.72 8.53 -7.95
CA LEU A 24 4.69 8.17 -9.36
C LEU A 24 6.01 8.50 -10.08
N ALA A 25 6.71 9.57 -9.68
CA ALA A 25 8.02 9.92 -10.21
C ALA A 25 9.10 8.88 -9.87
N ALA A 26 8.99 8.20 -8.72
CA ALA A 26 9.88 7.12 -8.30
C ALA A 26 9.62 5.78 -9.01
N LEU A 27 8.56 5.66 -9.81
CA LEU A 27 8.21 4.44 -10.53
C LEU A 27 8.81 4.42 -11.95
N THR A 28 9.04 3.21 -12.47
CA THR A 28 9.22 3.01 -13.92
C THR A 28 7.90 3.25 -14.65
N ASP A 29 7.95 3.55 -15.94
CA ASP A 29 6.72 3.80 -16.73
C ASP A 29 5.86 2.54 -16.88
N ASP A 30 6.52 1.37 -16.84
CA ASP A 30 5.96 0.03 -16.96
C ASP A 30 5.76 -0.70 -15.60
N ILE A 31 5.77 0.04 -14.48
CA ILE A 31 5.63 -0.49 -13.12
C ILE A 31 4.55 -1.57 -13.00
N GLU A 32 4.91 -2.71 -12.41
CA GLU A 32 3.96 -3.74 -11.97
C GLU A 32 3.57 -3.53 -10.49
N TRP A 33 2.32 -3.20 -10.24
CA TRP A 33 1.80 -2.94 -8.90
C TRP A 33 0.75 -3.99 -8.52
N GLN A 34 1.04 -4.80 -7.50
CA GLN A 34 0.17 -5.90 -7.08
C GLN A 34 -0.21 -5.73 -5.61
N PHE A 35 -1.50 -5.64 -5.31
CA PHE A 35 -2.00 -5.83 -3.95
C PHE A 35 -2.67 -7.20 -3.82
N HIS A 36 -2.18 -8.05 -2.91
CA HIS A 36 -2.71 -9.38 -2.68
C HIS A 36 -3.98 -9.35 -1.82
N ALA A 37 -5.05 -8.87 -2.45
CA ALA A 37 -6.41 -8.97 -1.97
C ALA A 37 -7.35 -9.13 -3.18
N SER A 38 -8.57 -9.56 -2.95
CA SER A 38 -9.57 -9.71 -4.01
C SER A 38 -10.61 -8.58 -3.97
N PRO A 39 -10.96 -7.97 -5.11
CA PRO A 39 -12.14 -7.12 -5.21
C PRO A 39 -13.41 -7.80 -4.71
N ALA A 40 -13.54 -9.11 -4.94
CA ALA A 40 -14.69 -9.90 -4.46
C ALA A 40 -14.72 -10.03 -2.93
N THR A 41 -13.60 -9.81 -2.24
CA THR A 41 -13.49 -9.86 -0.78
C THR A 41 -13.57 -8.48 -0.14
N GLY A 42 -14.06 -7.48 -0.87
CA GLY A 42 -14.26 -6.12 -0.36
C GLY A 42 -13.05 -5.20 -0.53
N PHE A 43 -12.08 -5.56 -1.38
CA PHE A 43 -10.91 -4.72 -1.68
C PHE A 43 -10.95 -4.25 -3.13
N PRO A 44 -11.65 -3.16 -3.49
CA PRO A 44 -11.75 -2.70 -4.88
C PRO A 44 -10.40 -2.39 -5.53
N TYR A 45 -9.39 -2.08 -4.71
CA TYR A 45 -8.00 -1.87 -5.10
C TYR A 45 -7.14 -3.16 -5.04
N GLY A 46 -7.73 -4.33 -4.81
CA GLY A 46 -7.05 -5.62 -4.89
C GLY A 46 -6.77 -6.02 -6.33
N GLY A 47 -5.65 -6.71 -6.57
CA GLY A 47 -5.27 -7.20 -7.90
C GLY A 47 -4.00 -6.56 -8.47
N LYS A 48 -3.84 -6.69 -9.79
CA LYS A 48 -2.67 -6.23 -10.55
C LYS A 48 -2.99 -4.96 -11.34
N PHE A 49 -2.08 -4.01 -11.28
CA PHE A 49 -2.15 -2.71 -11.96
C PHE A 49 -0.82 -2.47 -12.68
N THR A 50 -0.87 -2.07 -13.95
CA THR A 50 0.34 -1.87 -14.76
C THR A 50 0.43 -0.42 -15.24
N GLY A 51 1.59 0.19 -15.01
CA GLY A 51 1.91 1.56 -15.42
C GLY A 51 1.38 2.63 -14.46
N LYS A 52 2.00 3.81 -14.53
CA LYS A 52 1.79 4.91 -13.56
C LYS A 52 0.34 5.36 -13.44
N LYS A 53 -0.40 5.43 -14.55
CA LYS A 53 -1.81 5.83 -14.56
C LYS A 53 -2.71 4.85 -13.79
N ALA A 54 -2.42 3.56 -13.88
CA ALA A 54 -3.15 2.55 -13.12
C ALA A 54 -2.83 2.66 -11.62
N VAL A 55 -1.56 2.94 -11.27
CA VAL A 55 -1.14 3.17 -9.87
C VAL A 55 -1.77 4.44 -9.28
N GLU A 56 -1.85 5.52 -10.05
CA GLU A 56 -2.57 6.74 -9.63
C GLU A 56 -4.04 6.44 -9.30
N THR A 57 -4.71 5.69 -10.16
CA THR A 57 -6.11 5.28 -9.97
C THR A 57 -6.25 4.34 -8.75
N TRP A 58 -5.25 3.51 -8.51
CA TRP A 58 -5.18 2.63 -7.35
C TRP A 58 -5.14 3.43 -6.04
N PHE A 59 -4.30 4.46 -5.94
CA PHE A 59 -4.24 5.33 -4.75
C PHE A 59 -5.56 6.08 -4.51
N ALA A 60 -6.21 6.56 -5.57
CA ALA A 60 -7.53 7.17 -5.46
C ALA A 60 -8.58 6.17 -4.95
N THR A 61 -8.53 4.91 -5.42
CA THR A 61 -9.44 3.84 -4.98
C THR A 61 -9.18 3.46 -3.52
N LEU A 62 -7.91 3.37 -3.10
CA LEU A 62 -7.52 3.13 -1.70
C LEU A 62 -8.12 4.20 -0.78
N ALA A 63 -7.89 5.48 -1.09
CA ALA A 63 -8.36 6.60 -0.28
C ALA A 63 -9.91 6.71 -0.16
N GLN A 64 -10.65 6.17 -1.14
CA GLN A 64 -12.10 6.10 -1.08
C GLN A 64 -12.64 4.96 -0.20
N ASN A 65 -11.82 3.93 0.05
CA ASN A 65 -12.26 2.69 0.68
C ASN A 65 -11.68 2.46 2.07
N ASP A 66 -10.54 3.06 2.39
CA ASP A 66 -9.90 2.91 3.69
C ASP A 66 -9.31 4.24 4.18
N ASP A 67 -9.67 4.58 5.41
CA ASP A 67 -9.16 5.72 6.17
C ASP A 67 -7.93 5.26 6.97
N ILE A 68 -6.74 5.48 6.40
CA ILE A 68 -5.46 5.14 7.00
C ILE A 68 -5.10 6.21 8.02
N GLN A 69 -5.26 5.89 9.30
CA GLN A 69 -5.08 6.81 10.42
C GLN A 69 -3.61 6.89 10.85
N GLN A 70 -2.90 5.76 10.77
CA GLN A 70 -1.47 5.66 11.02
C GLN A 70 -0.87 4.65 10.06
N PHE A 71 0.33 4.96 9.54
CA PHE A 71 1.04 4.09 8.61
C PHE A 71 2.53 4.14 8.90
N GLU A 72 3.10 3.00 9.30
CA GLU A 72 4.45 2.91 9.87
C GLU A 72 5.28 1.83 9.16
N PRO A 73 6.18 2.23 8.25
CA PRO A 73 7.28 1.36 7.81
C PRO A 73 8.25 1.13 8.98
N ARG A 74 8.49 -0.13 9.37
CA ARG A 74 9.27 -0.47 10.58
C ARG A 74 10.61 -1.10 10.27
N GLU A 75 10.63 -2.16 9.47
CA GLU A 75 11.86 -2.91 9.17
C GLU A 75 12.11 -2.94 7.67
N PHE A 76 13.32 -2.59 7.25
CA PHE A 76 13.74 -2.57 5.85
C PHE A 76 14.79 -3.65 5.62
N LEU A 77 14.39 -4.72 4.94
CA LEU A 77 15.24 -5.85 4.58
C LEU A 77 15.74 -5.66 3.15
N ALA A 78 16.94 -5.08 3.02
CA ALA A 78 17.52 -4.73 1.73
C ALA A 78 18.28 -5.90 1.10
N GLY A 79 18.02 -6.14 -0.18
CA GLY A 79 18.84 -6.97 -1.06
C GLY A 79 19.52 -6.13 -2.16
N PRO A 80 20.13 -6.78 -3.18
CA PRO A 80 20.88 -6.08 -4.23
C PRO A 80 20.05 -5.09 -5.05
N ASN A 81 18.79 -5.46 -5.35
CA ASN A 81 17.87 -4.69 -6.19
C ASN A 81 16.43 -4.74 -5.66
N HIS A 82 16.23 -5.14 -4.42
CA HIS A 82 14.92 -5.22 -3.81
C HIS A 82 14.97 -4.77 -2.35
N VAL A 83 13.83 -4.37 -1.83
CA VAL A 83 13.64 -4.09 -0.41
C VAL A 83 12.32 -4.70 0.01
N THR A 84 12.36 -5.59 1.00
CA THR A 84 11.15 -6.03 1.69
C THR A 84 10.97 -5.18 2.92
N VAL A 85 9.77 -4.66 3.13
CA VAL A 85 9.45 -3.79 4.25
C VAL A 85 8.33 -4.40 5.05
N LEU A 86 8.59 -4.60 6.35
CA LEU A 86 7.58 -4.95 7.32
C LEU A 86 7.10 -3.66 7.96
N GLY A 87 5.80 -3.56 8.16
CA GLY A 87 5.24 -2.40 8.80
C GLY A 87 3.91 -2.69 9.44
N TRP A 88 3.32 -1.61 9.92
CA TRP A 88 2.09 -1.63 10.65
C TRP A 88 1.23 -0.44 10.25
N GLU A 89 -0.07 -0.60 10.39
CA GLU A 89 -1.01 0.47 10.16
C GLU A 89 -2.17 0.40 11.14
N ARG A 90 -2.79 1.56 11.37
CA ARG A 90 -4.13 1.66 11.93
C ARG A 90 -5.04 2.20 10.85
N VAL A 91 -6.05 1.43 10.50
CA VAL A 91 -6.92 1.72 9.36
C VAL A 91 -8.37 1.47 9.73
N ARG A 92 -9.26 2.28 9.15
CA ARG A 92 -10.70 2.13 9.27
C ARG A 92 -11.32 1.94 7.88
N PRO A 93 -11.96 0.80 7.59
CA PRO A 93 -12.70 0.64 6.35
C PRO A 93 -13.84 1.66 6.25
N LEU A 94 -14.00 2.28 5.09
CA LEU A 94 -15.05 3.25 4.82
C LEU A 94 -16.31 2.58 4.23
N PRO A 95 -17.50 3.17 4.43
CA PRO A 95 -17.76 4.39 5.20
C PRO A 95 -17.97 4.18 6.70
N ASP A 96 -18.36 2.97 7.13
CA ASP A 96 -18.91 2.68 8.45
C ASP A 96 -18.20 1.53 9.19
N GLY A 97 -17.00 1.16 8.73
CA GLY A 97 -16.17 0.18 9.41
C GLY A 97 -15.60 0.67 10.75
N SER A 98 -15.11 -0.27 11.54
CA SER A 98 -14.41 0.00 12.80
C SER A 98 -12.90 0.12 12.58
N PRO A 99 -12.18 1.01 13.28
CA PRO A 99 -10.71 1.02 13.25
C PRO A 99 -10.14 -0.30 13.74
N PHE A 100 -9.11 -0.79 13.07
CA PHE A 100 -8.32 -1.93 13.50
C PHE A 100 -6.84 -1.68 13.19
N ASP A 101 -6.00 -2.46 13.86
CA ASP A 101 -4.56 -2.43 13.68
C ASP A 101 -4.14 -3.65 12.85
N SER A 102 -3.21 -3.47 11.90
CA SER A 102 -2.75 -4.55 11.00
C SER A 102 -1.25 -4.47 10.79
N GLU A 103 -0.61 -5.63 10.69
CA GLU A 103 0.71 -5.75 10.09
C GLU A 103 0.57 -5.86 8.56
N TRP A 104 1.59 -5.39 7.86
CA TRP A 104 1.68 -5.51 6.40
C TRP A 104 3.11 -5.81 5.97
N VAL A 105 3.23 -6.42 4.78
CA VAL A 105 4.52 -6.65 4.13
C VAL A 105 4.44 -6.13 2.70
N HIS A 106 5.36 -5.23 2.37
CA HIS A 106 5.54 -4.69 1.04
C HIS A 106 6.88 -5.15 0.46
N VAL A 107 6.88 -5.61 -0.79
CA VAL A 107 8.11 -5.99 -1.52
C VAL A 107 8.30 -5.05 -2.69
N PHE A 108 9.44 -4.37 -2.72
CA PHE A 108 9.83 -3.47 -3.80
C PHE A 108 10.95 -4.12 -4.60
N VAL A 109 10.85 -4.10 -5.93
CA VAL A 109 11.95 -4.41 -6.85
C VAL A 109 12.30 -3.15 -7.62
N LEU A 110 13.59 -2.86 -7.72
CA LEU A 110 14.10 -1.67 -8.38
C LEU A 110 14.85 -2.03 -9.67
N LYS A 111 14.78 -1.11 -10.63
CA LYS A 111 15.56 -1.08 -11.85
C LYS A 111 16.28 0.26 -11.91
N GLY A 112 17.55 0.27 -11.50
CA GLY A 112 18.29 1.51 -11.28
C GLY A 112 17.75 2.25 -10.05
N ASP A 113 17.36 3.51 -10.23
CA ASP A 113 16.83 4.41 -9.21
C ASP A 113 15.29 4.43 -9.13
N LYS A 114 14.62 3.54 -9.87
CA LYS A 114 13.16 3.48 -9.96
C LYS A 114 12.61 2.14 -9.50
N ILE A 115 11.45 2.18 -8.87
CA ILE A 115 10.67 1.00 -8.50
C ILE A 115 10.01 0.46 -9.77
N SER A 116 10.29 -0.80 -10.11
CA SER A 116 9.73 -1.49 -11.27
C SER A 116 8.67 -2.53 -10.91
N ARG A 117 8.66 -2.99 -9.65
CA ARG A 117 7.59 -3.85 -9.12
C ARG A 117 7.32 -3.56 -7.66
N TRP A 118 6.05 -3.58 -7.29
CA TRP A 118 5.58 -3.53 -5.92
C TRP A 118 4.59 -4.67 -5.65
N ILE A 119 4.74 -5.33 -4.51
CA ILE A 119 3.81 -6.33 -4.00
C ILE A 119 3.39 -5.92 -2.60
N GLY A 120 2.10 -5.70 -2.35
CA GLY A 120 1.56 -5.44 -1.03
C GLY A 120 0.71 -6.60 -0.50
N THR A 121 0.87 -6.88 0.78
CA THR A 121 0.08 -7.84 1.56
C THR A 121 -0.25 -7.21 2.91
N ALA A 122 -1.45 -7.47 3.42
CA ALA A 122 -1.92 -7.01 4.73
C ALA A 122 -2.89 -8.06 5.30
N ASP A 123 -3.37 -7.87 6.53
CA ASP A 123 -4.38 -8.75 7.13
C ASP A 123 -5.76 -8.50 6.50
N THR A 124 -6.00 -9.17 5.38
CA THR A 124 -7.27 -9.04 4.65
C THR A 124 -8.46 -9.56 5.44
N ALA A 125 -8.26 -10.53 6.34
CA ALA A 125 -9.33 -11.08 7.16
C ALA A 125 -9.76 -10.10 8.26
N ALA A 126 -8.79 -9.46 8.93
CA ALA A 126 -9.08 -8.42 9.91
C ALA A 126 -9.83 -7.24 9.29
N ARG A 127 -9.38 -6.76 8.12
CA ARG A 127 -10.07 -5.70 7.37
C ARG A 127 -11.51 -6.07 7.03
N GLN A 128 -11.74 -7.29 6.54
CA GLN A 128 -13.09 -7.77 6.23
C GLN A 128 -13.99 -7.85 7.48
N ALA A 129 -13.44 -8.29 8.61
CA ALA A 129 -14.18 -8.32 9.87
C ALA A 129 -14.54 -6.90 10.33
N ALA A 130 -13.60 -5.96 10.21
CA ALA A 130 -13.76 -4.56 10.58
C ALA A 130 -14.74 -3.78 9.67
N ALA A 131 -14.90 -4.19 8.41
CA ALA A 131 -15.84 -3.61 7.47
C ALA A 131 -17.30 -4.01 7.72
N ARG A 132 -17.56 -4.99 8.61
CA ARG A 132 -18.94 -5.36 8.97
C ARG A 132 -19.47 -4.35 9.99
N PRO A 133 -20.68 -3.80 9.79
CA PRO A 133 -21.26 -2.89 10.76
C PRO A 133 -21.42 -3.61 12.11
N SER A 134 -21.04 -2.93 13.20
CA SER A 134 -21.31 -3.42 14.55
C SER A 134 -22.83 -3.59 14.71
N PRO A 135 -23.32 -4.69 15.34
CA PRO A 135 -24.74 -4.80 15.63
C PRO A 135 -25.17 -3.60 16.47
N LYS A 136 -26.15 -2.82 15.99
CA LYS A 136 -26.72 -1.73 16.78
C LYS A 136 -27.29 -2.32 18.08
N PRO A 137 -26.98 -1.74 19.25
CA PRO A 137 -27.67 -2.15 20.48
C PRO A 137 -29.17 -1.89 20.30
N SER A 138 -29.97 -2.92 20.65
CA SER A 138 -31.43 -2.91 20.67
C SER A 138 -31.98 -1.95 21.72
#